data_AF-A0A9W9E4Q7-F1
#
_entry.id   AF-A0A9W9E4Q7-F1
#
_cell.length_a   1.000
_cell.length_b   1.000
_cell.length_c   1.000
_cell.angle_alpha   90.00
_cell.angle_beta   90.00
_cell.angle_gamma   90.00
#
_symmetry.space_group_name_H-M   'P 1'
#
loop_
_entity.id
_entity.type
_entity.pdbx_description
1 polymer ?
#
loop_
_entity_poly.entity_id
_entity_poly.type
_entity_poly.pdbx_seq_one_letter_code
_entity_poly.pdbx_strand_id
1 'polypeptide(L)'
;MMTKHVTIYPPEIFGGLEMNVDNLTIQRRFVFDFVDVCLSDQLGSSVSAFLDRASLESAVHDALGQLPCPTPTKALAHMVLALGTHFLQCEGRCERLPELQHNPIFHFNEALKFKDQLLNDIFSVQSLQTFFGLLIESREARSFLFDCIRYSQIMRLNRSSSIDALCATPEDRRRVKKAMWFLYAMEQRFCLRTETFPLLNHDFIDHEPPKPEGHSASVDWLSILCHHASLCAFILQEFYGQKALQSQGSSYIFDLEEQLRKWMQRLPSELQLVDGQIVGLNTMRSQERRIKLHIFCLYYEILLAVYAKQTSTESLAVTDVIMWPSFGDQQQTSAVKKLLEASHQFTVADVILSTNSRRFL
;
A
#
# COMPACT_ATOMS: atom_id res chain seq x y z
N MET A 1 23.57 -54.33 -5.06
CA MET A 1 22.64 -54.25 -3.91
C MET A 1 23.20 -53.27 -2.89
N MET A 2 22.66 -52.05 -2.85
CA MET A 2 22.72 -51.13 -1.70
C MET A 2 21.52 -50.19 -1.85
N THR A 3 20.42 -50.53 -1.18
CA THR A 3 19.22 -49.71 -1.05
C THR A 3 19.50 -48.57 -0.08
N LYS A 4 19.64 -47.34 -0.60
CA LYS A 4 19.67 -46.14 0.24
C LYS A 4 18.24 -45.84 0.71
N HIS A 5 18.09 -45.83 2.03
CA HIS A 5 16.88 -45.41 2.74
C HIS A 5 16.44 -44.02 2.27
N VAL A 6 15.22 -43.95 1.73
CA VAL A 6 14.48 -42.69 1.56
C VAL A 6 13.94 -42.32 2.92
N THR A 7 14.47 -41.26 3.52
CA THR A 7 13.91 -40.65 4.73
C THR A 7 12.67 -39.88 4.30
N ILE A 8 11.50 -40.46 4.54
CA ILE A 8 10.21 -39.78 4.37
C ILE A 8 10.12 -38.74 5.49
N TYR A 9 10.25 -37.46 5.15
CA TYR A 9 9.95 -36.37 6.08
C TYR A 9 8.47 -36.50 6.51
N PRO A 10 8.14 -36.27 7.80
CA PRO A 10 6.74 -36.28 8.22
C PRO A 10 5.98 -35.17 7.47
N PRO A 11 4.71 -35.39 7.11
CA PRO A 11 3.88 -34.32 6.58
C PRO A 11 3.85 -33.19 7.61
N GLU A 12 4.22 -31.99 7.18
CA GLU A 12 4.01 -30.77 7.95
C GLU A 12 2.50 -30.59 8.12
N ILE A 13 2.00 -31.02 9.26
CA ILE A 13 0.61 -30.83 9.68
C ILE A 13 0.44 -29.32 9.87
N PHE A 14 -0.33 -28.68 8.98
CA PHE A 14 -1.03 -27.44 9.29
C PHE A 14 -1.66 -27.63 10.68
N GLY A 15 -1.20 -26.86 11.67
CA GLY A 15 -1.46 -27.08 13.10
C GLY A 15 -2.81 -27.75 13.35
N GLY A 16 -2.77 -28.96 13.92
CA GLY A 16 -3.91 -29.86 14.01
C GLY A 16 -5.15 -29.19 14.59
N LEU A 17 -6.05 -28.80 13.70
CA LEU A 17 -7.47 -28.67 13.99
C LEU A 17 -8.05 -30.05 13.70
N GLU A 18 -8.40 -30.81 14.74
CA GLU A 18 -9.32 -31.95 14.57
C GLU A 18 -10.62 -31.39 13.96
N MET A 19 -10.75 -31.59 12.65
CA MET A 19 -11.76 -30.94 11.83
C MET A 19 -13.04 -31.77 11.85
N ASN A 20 -13.98 -31.39 12.71
CA ASN A 20 -15.37 -31.81 12.60
C ASN A 20 -16.02 -31.10 11.39
N VAL A 21 -16.94 -31.75 10.68
CA VAL A 21 -17.60 -31.23 9.46
C VAL A 21 -18.34 -29.90 9.73
N ASP A 22 -18.89 -29.76 10.94
CA ASP A 22 -19.53 -28.51 11.40
C ASP A 22 -18.51 -27.37 11.56
N ASN A 23 -17.29 -27.65 12.03
CA ASN A 23 -16.20 -26.67 12.11
C ASN A 23 -15.73 -26.22 10.72
N LEU A 24 -15.73 -27.12 9.73
CA LEU A 24 -15.32 -26.82 8.35
C LEU A 24 -16.33 -25.87 7.66
N THR A 25 -17.61 -26.04 7.98
CA THR A 25 -18.70 -25.20 7.45
C THR A 25 -18.69 -23.81 8.06
N ILE A 26 -18.42 -23.72 9.37
CA ILE A 26 -18.27 -22.45 10.10
C ILE A 26 -17.01 -21.70 9.62
N GLN A 27 -15.88 -22.40 9.47
CA GLN A 27 -14.65 -21.82 8.93
C GLN A 27 -14.80 -21.29 7.51
N ARG A 28 -15.48 -22.03 6.63
CA ARG A 28 -15.77 -21.56 5.26
C ARG A 28 -16.60 -20.27 5.25
N ARG A 29 -17.57 -20.13 6.16
CA ARG A 29 -18.39 -18.92 6.25
C ARG A 29 -17.57 -17.69 6.67
N PHE A 30 -16.65 -17.85 7.62
CA PHE A 30 -15.75 -16.76 8.03
C PHE A 30 -14.75 -16.36 6.96
N VAL A 31 -14.30 -17.31 6.15
CA VAL A 31 -13.42 -17.03 5.01
C VAL A 31 -14.07 -16.11 4.00
N PHE A 32 -15.34 -16.31 3.68
CA PHE A 32 -16.05 -15.42 2.76
C PHE A 32 -16.21 -14.01 3.36
N ASP A 33 -16.48 -13.90 4.67
CA ASP A 33 -16.48 -12.61 5.36
C ASP A 33 -15.11 -11.91 5.26
N PHE A 34 -13.99 -12.64 5.38
CA PHE A 34 -12.64 -12.09 5.19
C PHE A 34 -12.40 -11.60 3.76
N VAL A 35 -12.78 -12.39 2.77
CA VAL A 35 -12.65 -12.02 1.35
C VAL A 35 -13.49 -10.77 1.05
N ASP A 36 -14.73 -10.74 1.53
CA ASP A 36 -15.65 -9.62 1.30
C ASP A 36 -15.08 -8.33 1.90
N VAL A 37 -14.52 -8.38 3.10
CA VAL A 37 -13.94 -7.19 3.73
C VAL A 37 -12.64 -6.77 3.05
N CYS A 38 -11.78 -7.71 2.65
CA CYS A 38 -10.55 -7.41 1.87
C CYS A 38 -10.86 -6.71 0.53
N LEU A 39 -11.95 -7.08 -0.13
CA LEU A 39 -12.36 -6.48 -1.40
C LEU A 39 -13.15 -5.18 -1.22
N SER A 40 -13.83 -5.03 -0.08
CA SER A 40 -14.64 -3.85 0.26
C SER A 40 -13.81 -2.70 0.84
N ASP A 41 -12.54 -2.95 1.20
CA ASP A 41 -11.67 -1.89 1.72
C ASP A 41 -11.41 -0.80 0.67
N GLN A 42 -11.77 0.43 1.03
CA GLN A 42 -11.69 1.62 0.18
C GLN A 42 -10.41 2.44 0.45
N LEU A 43 -9.60 2.08 1.45
CA LEU A 43 -8.48 2.88 1.97
C LEU A 43 -7.13 2.58 1.30
N GLY A 44 -7.13 2.32 -0.01
CA GLY A 44 -5.90 2.26 -0.79
C GLY A 44 -4.99 1.07 -0.58
N SER A 45 -5.25 0.24 0.42
CA SER A 45 -4.73 -1.12 0.56
C SER A 45 -5.40 -2.11 -0.40
N SER A 46 -6.13 -1.62 -1.40
CA SER A 46 -7.06 -2.36 -2.24
C SER A 46 -6.41 -3.61 -2.84
N VAL A 47 -6.55 -4.72 -2.13
CA VAL A 47 -6.34 -6.08 -2.61
C VAL A 47 -7.10 -6.26 -3.93
N SER A 48 -8.28 -5.63 -4.02
CA SER A 48 -9.11 -5.56 -5.23
C SER A 48 -8.45 -4.89 -6.44
N ALA A 49 -7.35 -4.14 -6.28
CA ALA A 49 -6.59 -3.58 -7.39
C ALA A 49 -5.84 -4.66 -8.18
N PHE A 50 -5.46 -5.76 -7.54
CA PHE A 50 -4.62 -6.80 -8.13
C PHE A 50 -5.15 -8.23 -7.98
N LEU A 51 -6.18 -8.45 -7.15
CA LEU A 51 -6.84 -9.73 -6.92
C LEU A 51 -8.34 -9.63 -7.15
N ASP A 52 -8.93 -10.70 -7.70
CA ASP A 52 -10.38 -10.84 -7.79
C ASP A 52 -10.94 -11.83 -6.76
N ARG A 53 -12.24 -11.75 -6.55
CA ARG A 53 -12.97 -12.59 -5.61
C ARG A 53 -12.76 -14.08 -5.86
N ALA A 54 -12.85 -14.52 -7.12
CA ALA A 54 -12.73 -15.94 -7.46
C ALA A 54 -11.33 -16.47 -7.13
N SER A 55 -10.29 -15.68 -7.41
CA SER A 55 -8.90 -16.01 -7.11
C SER A 55 -8.65 -16.09 -5.61
N LEU A 56 -9.21 -15.16 -4.84
CA LEU A 56 -9.12 -15.17 -3.38
C LEU A 56 -9.85 -16.37 -2.77
N GLU A 57 -11.08 -16.63 -3.19
CA GLU A 57 -11.89 -17.74 -2.71
C GLU A 57 -11.26 -19.08 -3.08
N SER A 58 -10.77 -19.23 -4.31
CA SER A 58 -10.05 -20.42 -4.76
C SER A 58 -8.80 -20.65 -3.91
N ALA A 59 -7.99 -19.61 -3.67
CA ALA A 59 -6.76 -19.76 -2.91
C ALA A 59 -7.01 -20.20 -1.47
N VAL A 60 -8.02 -19.62 -0.81
CA VAL A 60 -8.36 -20.02 0.56
C VAL A 60 -9.03 -21.39 0.58
N HIS A 61 -9.87 -21.72 -0.40
CA HIS A 61 -10.48 -23.04 -0.53
C HIS A 61 -9.43 -24.14 -0.68
N ASP A 62 -8.47 -23.94 -1.57
CA ASP A 62 -7.40 -24.91 -1.85
C ASP A 62 -6.47 -25.09 -0.65
N ALA A 63 -6.16 -23.99 0.05
CA ALA A 63 -5.33 -24.04 1.26
C ALA A 63 -6.03 -24.74 2.43
N LEU A 64 -7.34 -24.51 2.62
CA LEU A 64 -8.13 -25.14 3.69
C LEU A 64 -8.53 -26.57 3.37
N GLY A 65 -8.63 -26.93 2.08
CA GLY A 65 -9.00 -28.27 1.63
C GLY A 65 -7.93 -29.34 1.91
N GLN A 66 -6.79 -28.98 2.52
CA GLN A 66 -5.62 -29.85 2.75
C GLN A 66 -5.11 -30.55 1.48
N LEU A 67 -5.45 -30.02 0.30
CA LEU A 67 -4.93 -30.49 -0.97
C LEU A 67 -3.46 -30.08 -1.11
N PRO A 68 -2.64 -30.81 -1.88
CA PRO A 68 -1.30 -30.38 -2.25
C PRO A 68 -1.41 -29.06 -3.02
N CYS A 69 -1.08 -27.97 -2.35
CA CYS A 69 -1.29 -26.62 -2.87
C CYS A 69 0.06 -25.95 -3.16
N PRO A 70 0.21 -25.24 -4.30
CA PRO A 70 1.42 -24.47 -4.60
C PRO A 70 1.75 -23.45 -3.51
N THR A 71 3.04 -23.17 -3.33
CA THR A 71 3.53 -22.18 -2.36
C THR A 71 2.86 -20.80 -2.49
N PRO A 72 2.68 -20.22 -3.70
CA PRO A 72 1.97 -18.96 -3.88
C PRO A 72 0.54 -18.99 -3.33
N THR A 73 -0.18 -20.09 -3.55
CA THR A 73 -1.57 -20.22 -3.08
C THR A 73 -1.65 -20.29 -1.55
N LYS A 74 -0.75 -21.03 -0.90
CA LYS A 74 -0.68 -21.11 0.57
C LYS A 74 -0.37 -19.74 1.18
N ALA A 75 0.62 -19.06 0.63
CA ALA A 75 1.03 -17.74 1.10
C ALA A 75 -0.09 -16.70 0.89
N LEU A 76 -0.77 -16.73 -0.26
CA LEU A 76 -1.93 -15.89 -0.55
C LEU A 76 -3.07 -16.15 0.43
N ALA A 77 -3.39 -17.40 0.73
CA ALA A 77 -4.45 -17.74 1.69
C ALA A 77 -4.15 -17.16 3.08
N HIS A 78 -2.92 -17.32 3.57
CA HIS A 78 -2.49 -16.71 4.83
C HIS A 78 -2.55 -15.18 4.80
N MET A 79 -2.19 -14.54 3.69
CA MET A 79 -2.32 -13.09 3.52
C MET A 79 -3.78 -12.61 3.60
N VAL A 80 -4.70 -13.33 2.96
CA VAL A 80 -6.14 -13.00 2.98
C VAL A 80 -6.70 -13.12 4.39
N LEU A 81 -6.32 -14.16 5.12
CA LEU A 81 -6.71 -14.34 6.51
C LEU A 81 -6.16 -13.22 7.40
N ALA A 82 -4.89 -12.82 7.20
CA ALA A 82 -4.27 -11.72 7.93
C ALA A 82 -5.02 -10.39 7.71
N LEU A 83 -5.15 -9.98 6.44
CA LEU A 83 -5.81 -8.74 6.04
C LEU A 83 -7.29 -8.73 6.43
N GLY A 84 -8.02 -9.82 6.18
CA GLY A 84 -9.44 -9.91 6.48
C GLY A 84 -9.71 -9.84 7.98
N THR A 85 -8.87 -10.51 8.79
CA THR A 85 -8.96 -10.42 10.26
C THR A 85 -8.66 -9.00 10.75
N HIS A 86 -7.63 -8.37 10.19
CA HIS A 86 -7.26 -7.00 10.50
C HIS A 86 -8.40 -6.01 10.20
N PHE A 87 -9.00 -6.11 9.02
CA PHE A 87 -10.10 -5.21 8.64
C PHE A 87 -11.37 -5.47 9.45
N LEU A 88 -11.72 -6.73 9.74
CA LEU A 88 -12.86 -7.03 10.63
C LEU A 88 -12.64 -6.51 12.06
N GLN A 89 -11.41 -6.53 12.56
CA GLN A 89 -11.04 -5.88 13.82
C GLN A 89 -11.28 -4.38 13.77
N CYS A 90 -10.89 -3.72 12.68
CA CYS A 90 -11.16 -2.30 12.47
C CYS A 90 -12.66 -1.97 12.43
N GLU A 91 -13.50 -2.87 11.90
CA GLU A 91 -14.95 -2.71 11.86
C GLU A 91 -15.65 -3.03 13.19
N GLY A 92 -14.91 -3.50 14.20
CA GLY A 92 -15.50 -3.92 15.48
C GLY A 92 -16.32 -5.21 15.38
N ARG A 93 -16.14 -6.00 14.31
CA ARG A 93 -16.89 -7.25 14.03
C ARG A 93 -16.19 -8.51 14.56
N CYS A 94 -15.24 -8.34 15.47
CA CYS A 94 -14.33 -9.39 15.94
C CYS A 94 -15.00 -10.44 16.86
N GLU A 95 -16.14 -10.10 17.47
CA GLU A 95 -16.87 -10.95 18.44
C GLU A 95 -17.35 -12.29 17.87
N ARG A 96 -17.38 -12.44 16.54
CA ARG A 96 -17.91 -13.63 15.89
C ARG A 96 -16.88 -14.73 15.66
N LEU A 97 -15.59 -14.46 15.79
CA LEU A 97 -14.53 -15.40 15.40
C LEU A 97 -14.09 -16.32 16.57
N PRO A 98 -13.51 -17.51 16.34
CA PRO A 98 -12.88 -18.37 17.36
C PRO A 98 -11.41 -17.99 17.67
N GLU A 99 -10.99 -18.00 18.95
CA GLU A 99 -9.77 -17.35 19.50
C GLU A 99 -8.44 -17.48 18.72
N LEU A 100 -8.17 -18.63 18.08
CA LEU A 100 -6.95 -18.85 17.29
C LEU A 100 -6.98 -18.20 15.89
N GLN A 101 -8.16 -17.84 15.38
CA GLN A 101 -8.35 -17.23 14.06
C GLN A 101 -8.29 -15.71 14.10
N HIS A 102 -8.15 -15.10 15.29
CA HIS A 102 -8.16 -13.64 15.45
C HIS A 102 -6.80 -12.98 15.37
N ASN A 103 -5.70 -13.71 15.16
CA ASN A 103 -4.38 -13.09 15.19
C ASN A 103 -3.89 -12.78 13.76
N PRO A 104 -4.08 -11.54 13.25
CA PRO A 104 -3.60 -11.17 11.92
C PRO A 104 -2.06 -11.30 11.83
N ILE A 105 -1.34 -11.08 12.94
CA ILE A 105 0.12 -11.21 13.00
C ILE A 105 0.55 -12.66 12.80
N PHE A 106 -0.21 -13.62 13.35
CA PHE A 106 0.09 -15.05 13.13
C PHE A 106 -0.01 -15.41 11.66
N HIS A 107 -1.14 -15.11 11.02
CA HIS A 107 -1.33 -15.40 9.60
C HIS A 107 -0.33 -14.66 8.71
N PHE A 108 -0.01 -13.41 9.04
CA PHE A 108 1.03 -12.66 8.34
C PHE A 108 2.41 -13.34 8.45
N ASN A 109 2.80 -13.77 9.65
CA ASN A 109 4.07 -14.48 9.86
C ASN A 109 4.12 -15.82 9.12
N GLU A 110 3.01 -16.56 9.03
CA GLU A 110 2.94 -17.78 8.22
C GLU A 110 3.12 -17.47 6.73
N ALA A 111 2.49 -16.42 6.21
CA ALA A 111 2.70 -16.00 4.82
C ALA A 111 4.17 -15.61 4.55
N LEU A 112 4.83 -14.94 5.51
CA LEU A 112 6.23 -14.53 5.41
C LEU A 112 7.21 -15.71 5.27
N LYS A 113 6.92 -16.87 5.85
CA LYS A 113 7.79 -18.07 5.73
C LYS A 113 7.98 -18.51 4.29
N PHE A 114 7.04 -18.17 3.41
CA PHE A 114 7.11 -18.52 2.00
C PHE A 114 7.90 -17.52 1.16
N LYS A 115 8.33 -16.38 1.71
CA LYS A 115 9.01 -15.29 0.98
C LYS A 115 10.14 -15.80 0.08
N ASP A 116 11.12 -16.50 0.66
CA ASP A 116 12.31 -16.92 -0.07
C ASP A 116 11.96 -17.95 -1.15
N GLN A 117 10.96 -18.80 -0.91
CA GLN A 117 10.47 -19.73 -1.92
C GLN A 117 9.82 -18.95 -3.07
N LEU A 118 8.97 -17.96 -2.78
CA LEU A 118 8.33 -17.14 -3.81
C LEU A 118 9.32 -16.35 -4.68
N LEU A 119 10.45 -15.93 -4.11
CA LEU A 119 11.52 -15.23 -4.85
C LEU A 119 12.34 -16.14 -5.76
N ASN A 120 12.41 -17.43 -5.43
CA ASN A 120 13.24 -18.42 -6.13
C ASN A 120 12.43 -19.35 -7.05
N ASP A 121 11.10 -19.35 -6.94
CA ASP A 121 10.19 -20.15 -7.76
C ASP A 121 9.92 -19.48 -9.12
N ILE A 122 9.25 -20.20 -10.03
CA ILE A 122 8.86 -19.71 -11.35
C ILE A 122 7.97 -18.47 -11.19
N PHE A 123 8.32 -17.42 -11.94
CA PHE A 123 7.61 -16.15 -11.89
C PHE A 123 6.16 -16.31 -12.32
N SER A 124 5.22 -15.94 -11.45
CA SER A 124 3.79 -16.08 -11.71
C SER A 124 3.00 -14.84 -11.24
N VAL A 125 1.83 -14.63 -11.84
CA VAL A 125 0.91 -13.56 -11.43
C VAL A 125 0.45 -13.78 -9.98
N GLN A 126 0.27 -15.03 -9.55
CA GLN A 126 -0.14 -15.35 -8.19
C GLN A 126 0.95 -15.05 -7.15
N SER A 127 2.21 -15.34 -7.49
CA SER A 127 3.36 -14.96 -6.67
C SER A 127 3.43 -13.43 -6.52
N LEU A 128 3.25 -12.70 -7.63
CA LEU A 128 3.19 -11.23 -7.64
C LEU A 128 2.06 -10.70 -6.73
N GLN A 129 0.85 -11.25 -6.85
CA GLN A 129 -0.29 -10.89 -6.01
C GLN A 129 -0.01 -11.14 -4.52
N THR A 130 0.64 -12.25 -4.21
CA THR A 130 1.05 -12.59 -2.84
C THR A 130 2.06 -11.59 -2.30
N PHE A 131 3.07 -11.21 -3.10
CA PHE A 131 4.05 -10.19 -2.74
C PHE A 131 3.40 -8.83 -2.47
N PHE A 132 2.43 -8.43 -3.29
CA PHE A 132 1.69 -7.20 -3.06
C PHE A 132 0.85 -7.23 -1.78
N GLY A 133 0.22 -8.38 -1.47
CA GLY A 133 -0.43 -8.60 -0.19
C GLY A 133 0.55 -8.41 0.96
N LEU A 134 1.70 -9.09 0.92
CA LEU A 134 2.74 -9.02 1.96
C LEU A 134 3.26 -7.59 2.15
N LEU A 135 3.36 -6.80 1.08
CA LEU A 135 3.80 -5.40 1.13
C LEU A 135 2.86 -4.52 1.96
N ILE A 136 1.56 -4.78 1.96
CA ILE A 136 0.55 -3.96 2.67
C ILE A 136 0.71 -4.08 4.19
N GLU A 137 1.01 -5.28 4.69
CA GLU A 137 1.04 -5.58 6.15
C GLU A 137 2.46 -5.60 6.76
N SER A 138 3.52 -5.55 5.94
CA SER A 138 4.88 -5.77 6.43
C SER A 138 5.45 -4.65 7.32
N ARG A 139 5.92 -5.04 8.51
CA ARG A 139 6.79 -4.24 9.40
C ARG A 139 8.18 -3.97 8.79
N GLU A 140 8.59 -4.80 7.83
CA GLU A 140 9.82 -4.68 7.05
C GLU A 140 9.53 -4.14 5.65
N ALA A 141 8.59 -3.20 5.53
CA ALA A 141 8.09 -2.66 4.27
C ALA A 141 9.20 -2.29 3.27
N ARG A 142 10.37 -1.83 3.73
CA ARG A 142 11.51 -1.48 2.88
C ARG A 142 12.08 -2.68 2.11
N SER A 143 12.43 -3.78 2.78
CA SER A 143 13.03 -4.95 2.10
C SER A 143 12.04 -5.59 1.14
N PHE A 144 10.78 -5.70 1.57
CA PHE A 144 9.68 -6.21 0.75
C PHE A 144 9.39 -5.35 -0.47
N LEU A 145 9.40 -4.02 -0.33
CA LEU A 145 9.21 -3.11 -1.46
C LEU A 145 10.26 -3.35 -2.53
N PHE A 146 11.54 -3.44 -2.15
CA PHE A 146 12.63 -3.73 -3.09
C PHE A 146 12.51 -5.11 -3.72
N ASP A 147 12.10 -6.12 -2.97
CA ASP A 147 11.85 -7.46 -3.51
C ASP A 147 10.72 -7.44 -4.55
N CYS A 148 9.63 -6.69 -4.29
CA CYS A 148 8.53 -6.51 -5.24
C CYS A 148 8.99 -5.77 -6.52
N ILE A 149 9.80 -4.72 -6.38
CA ILE A 149 10.39 -3.98 -7.51
C ILE A 149 11.29 -4.89 -8.33
N ARG A 150 12.16 -5.66 -7.67
CA ARG A 150 13.03 -6.63 -8.34
C ARG A 150 12.19 -7.65 -9.11
N TYR A 151 11.15 -8.19 -8.49
CA TYR A 151 10.25 -9.17 -9.09
C TYR A 151 9.55 -8.59 -10.34
N SER A 152 9.00 -7.37 -10.23
CA SER A 152 8.32 -6.71 -11.34
C SER A 152 9.26 -6.38 -12.51
N GLN A 153 10.51 -6.02 -12.22
CA GLN A 153 11.54 -5.78 -13.24
C GLN A 153 11.98 -7.07 -13.95
N ILE A 154 12.15 -8.19 -13.23
CA ILE A 154 12.47 -9.49 -13.83
C ILE A 154 11.35 -9.92 -14.78
N MET A 155 10.10 -9.75 -14.37
CA MET A 155 8.92 -10.03 -15.19
C MET A 155 8.65 -8.97 -16.27
N ARG A 156 9.43 -7.88 -16.31
CA ARG A 156 9.30 -6.75 -17.24
C ARG A 156 7.90 -6.14 -17.25
N LEU A 157 7.29 -6.03 -16.07
CA LEU A 157 5.92 -5.51 -15.91
C LEU A 157 5.79 -4.02 -16.24
N ASN A 158 6.90 -3.32 -16.48
CA ASN A 158 6.88 -1.97 -17.03
C ASN A 158 6.52 -1.92 -18.52
N ARG A 159 6.45 -3.09 -19.20
CA ARG A 159 6.13 -3.21 -20.62
C ARG A 159 4.82 -3.94 -20.86
N SER A 160 3.92 -3.30 -21.58
CA SER A 160 2.61 -3.82 -22.00
C SER A 160 2.76 -5.12 -22.76
N SER A 161 3.73 -5.19 -23.67
CA SER A 161 4.04 -6.41 -24.44
C SER A 161 4.40 -7.61 -23.56
N SER A 162 5.09 -7.38 -22.44
CA SER A 162 5.45 -8.46 -21.51
C SER A 162 4.25 -8.90 -20.68
N ILE A 163 3.40 -7.95 -20.27
CA ILE A 163 2.12 -8.25 -19.60
C ILE A 163 1.17 -9.03 -20.53
N ASP A 164 1.09 -8.63 -21.80
CA ASP A 164 0.25 -9.28 -22.81
C ASP A 164 0.66 -10.74 -23.07
N ALA A 165 1.97 -11.03 -23.00
CA ALA A 165 2.52 -12.37 -23.12
C ALA A 165 2.30 -13.21 -21.85
N LEU A 166 2.32 -12.58 -20.67
CA LEU A 166 2.14 -13.25 -19.39
C LEU A 166 0.68 -13.62 -19.10
N CYS A 167 -0.26 -12.77 -19.50
CA CYS A 167 -1.66 -12.85 -19.10
C CYS A 167 -2.57 -13.30 -20.24
N ALA A 168 -3.32 -14.38 -19.99
CA ALA A 168 -4.25 -14.95 -20.96
C ALA A 168 -5.49 -14.05 -21.19
N THR A 169 -5.99 -13.40 -20.14
CA THR A 169 -7.23 -12.62 -20.19
C THR A 169 -6.97 -11.10 -20.15
N PRO A 170 -7.83 -10.28 -20.78
CA PRO A 170 -7.71 -8.83 -20.67
C PRO A 170 -7.90 -8.32 -19.24
N GLU A 171 -8.70 -9.00 -18.43
CA GLU A 171 -8.90 -8.69 -17.02
C GLU A 171 -7.61 -8.88 -16.21
N ASP A 172 -6.88 -9.97 -16.43
CA ASP A 172 -5.59 -10.22 -15.77
C ASP A 172 -4.54 -9.18 -16.18
N ARG A 173 -4.50 -8.83 -17.47
CA ARG A 173 -3.62 -7.75 -17.97
C ARG A 173 -3.91 -6.44 -17.25
N ARG A 174 -5.19 -6.09 -17.08
CA ARG A 174 -5.61 -4.89 -16.36
C ARG A 174 -5.17 -4.94 -14.90
N ARG A 175 -5.36 -6.07 -14.21
CA ARG A 175 -4.94 -6.25 -12.80
C ARG A 175 -3.42 -6.11 -12.63
N VAL A 176 -2.64 -6.74 -13.50
CA VAL A 176 -1.16 -6.64 -13.44
C VAL A 176 -0.69 -5.21 -13.69
N LYS A 177 -1.29 -4.48 -14.65
CA LYS A 177 -1.01 -3.06 -14.86
C LYS A 177 -1.35 -2.22 -13.63
N LYS A 178 -2.52 -2.45 -13.02
CA LYS A 178 -2.91 -1.79 -11.75
C LYS A 178 -1.93 -2.08 -10.62
N ALA A 179 -1.51 -3.34 -10.48
CA ALA A 179 -0.53 -3.76 -9.48
C ALA A 179 0.83 -3.07 -9.67
N MET A 180 1.29 -2.95 -10.92
CA MET A 180 2.52 -2.23 -11.26
C MET A 180 2.44 -0.74 -10.88
N TRP A 181 1.30 -0.10 -11.17
CA TRP A 181 1.06 1.29 -10.79
C TRP A 181 0.91 1.50 -9.28
N PHE A 182 0.36 0.52 -8.57
CA PHE A 182 0.32 0.50 -7.12
C PHE A 182 1.74 0.40 -6.54
N LEU A 183 2.59 -0.47 -7.09
CA LEU A 183 4.00 -0.58 -6.71
C LEU A 183 4.75 0.74 -6.89
N TYR A 184 4.57 1.36 -8.06
CA TYR A 184 5.13 2.67 -8.37
C TYR A 184 4.69 3.70 -7.33
N ALA A 185 3.40 3.75 -6.98
CA ALA A 185 2.90 4.72 -6.03
C ALA A 185 3.47 4.54 -4.61
N MET A 186 3.58 3.28 -4.17
CA MET A 186 4.21 2.93 -2.90
C MET A 186 5.69 3.32 -2.87
N GLU A 187 6.43 3.06 -3.94
CA GLU A 187 7.84 3.40 -4.03
C GLU A 187 8.09 4.90 -4.00
N GLN A 188 7.42 5.70 -4.85
CA GLN A 188 7.69 7.14 -4.90
C GLN A 188 7.47 7.80 -3.54
N ARG A 189 6.41 7.40 -2.85
CA ARG A 189 6.10 7.89 -1.51
C ARG A 189 7.13 7.43 -0.48
N PHE A 190 7.54 6.16 -0.54
CA PHE A 190 8.60 5.64 0.32
C PHE A 190 9.91 6.42 0.12
N CYS A 191 10.30 6.62 -1.13
CA CYS A 191 11.52 7.33 -1.50
C CYS A 191 11.49 8.80 -1.07
N LEU A 192 10.34 9.48 -1.16
CA LEU A 192 10.18 10.84 -0.64
C LEU A 192 10.43 10.89 0.87
N ARG A 193 9.85 9.96 1.64
CA ARG A 193 10.02 9.89 3.10
C ARG A 193 11.44 9.61 3.54
N THR A 194 12.14 8.76 2.79
CA THR A 194 13.49 8.32 3.15
C THR A 194 14.58 9.11 2.44
N GLU A 195 14.20 10.09 1.62
CA GLU A 195 15.09 10.89 0.78
C GLU A 195 16.02 10.02 -0.08
N THR A 196 15.48 8.95 -0.66
CA THR A 196 16.20 8.01 -1.52
C THR A 196 15.75 8.13 -2.97
N PHE A 197 16.53 7.60 -3.90
CA PHE A 197 16.17 7.58 -5.32
C PHE A 197 15.22 6.44 -5.66
N PRO A 198 14.16 6.70 -6.46
CA PRO A 198 13.28 5.65 -6.95
C PRO A 198 13.98 4.79 -8.01
N LEU A 199 13.70 3.50 -7.99
CA LEU A 199 14.12 2.52 -8.99
C LEU A 199 13.11 2.40 -10.13
N LEU A 200 11.81 2.61 -9.87
CA LEU A 200 10.80 2.71 -10.92
C LEU A 200 10.68 4.16 -11.38
N ASN A 201 11.02 4.39 -12.65
CA ASN A 201 10.80 5.68 -13.30
C ASN A 201 9.53 5.60 -14.16
N HIS A 202 8.71 6.65 -14.06
CA HIS A 202 7.53 6.86 -14.88
C HIS A 202 7.82 6.72 -16.38
N ASP A 203 8.94 7.28 -16.86
CA ASP A 203 9.30 7.28 -18.29
C ASP A 203 9.58 5.88 -18.86
N PHE A 204 9.80 4.88 -18.00
CA PHE A 204 10.06 3.50 -18.41
C PHE A 204 8.84 2.59 -18.31
N ILE A 205 7.67 3.12 -17.91
CA ILE A 205 6.39 2.40 -17.89
C ILE A 205 5.62 2.77 -19.16
N ASP A 206 5.43 1.81 -20.08
CA ASP A 206 4.86 2.07 -21.41
C ASP A 206 3.31 2.00 -21.47
N HIS A 207 2.65 1.78 -20.33
CA HIS A 207 1.20 1.76 -20.21
C HIS A 207 0.69 2.88 -19.31
N GLU A 208 -0.46 3.45 -19.66
CA GLU A 208 -1.06 4.54 -18.90
C GLU A 208 -1.44 4.15 -17.45
N PRO A 209 -1.42 5.12 -16.51
CA PRO A 209 -1.97 4.94 -15.18
C PRO A 209 -3.47 4.61 -15.22
N PRO A 210 -3.99 3.92 -14.19
CA PRO A 210 -5.40 3.58 -14.12
C PRO A 210 -6.26 4.84 -14.16
N LYS A 211 -7.20 4.87 -15.12
CA LYS A 211 -8.20 5.92 -15.21
C LYS A 211 -9.35 5.61 -14.24
N PRO A 212 -10.00 6.63 -13.67
CA PRO A 212 -11.20 6.45 -12.87
C PRO A 212 -12.24 5.64 -13.67
N GLU A 213 -12.54 4.44 -13.21
CA GLU A 213 -13.62 3.63 -13.78
C GLU A 213 -14.96 4.23 -13.32
N GLY A 214 -15.60 5.01 -14.19
CA GLY A 214 -16.81 5.77 -13.85
C GLY A 214 -18.08 4.93 -13.65
N HIS A 215 -19.02 5.50 -12.88
CA HIS A 215 -20.44 5.19 -12.62
C HIS A 215 -20.82 4.58 -11.26
N SER A 216 -19.88 4.32 -10.35
CA SER A 216 -20.23 3.91 -8.98
C SER A 216 -19.75 4.96 -7.97
N ALA A 217 -20.50 5.15 -6.89
CA ALA A 217 -20.22 6.09 -5.80
C ALA A 217 -18.90 5.79 -5.02
N SER A 218 -18.06 4.87 -5.51
CA SER A 218 -16.78 4.49 -4.92
C SER A 218 -15.63 5.33 -5.51
N VAL A 219 -14.86 5.96 -4.63
CA VAL A 219 -13.65 6.71 -5.00
C VAL A 219 -12.58 5.77 -5.58
N ASP A 220 -12.06 6.04 -6.77
CA ASP A 220 -10.92 5.29 -7.34
C ASP A 220 -9.61 5.69 -6.65
N TRP A 221 -9.27 4.92 -5.61
CA TRP A 221 -8.13 5.22 -4.77
C TRP A 221 -6.79 5.06 -5.49
N LEU A 222 -6.69 4.10 -6.41
CA LEU A 222 -5.44 3.86 -7.11
C LEU A 222 -5.10 5.04 -8.02
N SER A 223 -6.11 5.63 -8.69
CA SER A 223 -5.90 6.85 -9.47
C SER A 223 -5.41 8.01 -8.59
N ILE A 224 -5.99 8.20 -7.39
CA ILE A 224 -5.55 9.23 -6.43
C ILE A 224 -4.09 9.00 -6.02
N LEU A 225 -3.73 7.75 -5.66
CA LEU A 225 -2.38 7.37 -5.26
C LEU A 225 -1.37 7.55 -6.39
N CYS A 226 -1.71 7.21 -7.63
CA CYS A 226 -0.81 7.41 -8.77
C CYS A 226 -0.52 8.89 -9.01
N HIS A 227 -1.54 9.76 -8.91
CA HIS A 227 -1.32 11.20 -9.05
C HIS A 227 -0.48 11.77 -7.89
N HIS A 228 -0.73 11.33 -6.66
CA HIS A 228 0.09 11.70 -5.50
C HIS A 228 1.54 11.24 -5.68
N ALA A 229 1.75 10.03 -6.20
CA ALA A 229 3.07 9.49 -6.50
C ALA A 229 3.80 10.29 -7.59
N SER A 230 3.09 10.81 -8.59
CA SER A 230 3.68 11.72 -9.57
C SER A 230 4.16 13.03 -8.93
N LEU A 231 3.44 13.57 -7.93
CA LEU A 231 3.93 14.71 -7.16
C LEU A 231 5.19 14.35 -6.37
N CYS A 232 5.20 13.18 -5.71
CA CYS A 232 6.38 12.69 -4.99
C CYS A 232 7.59 12.55 -5.93
N ALA A 233 7.40 11.94 -7.09
CA ALA A 233 8.45 11.78 -8.11
C ALA A 233 8.97 13.13 -8.62
N PHE A 234 8.08 14.09 -8.83
CA PHE A 234 8.45 15.44 -9.24
C PHE A 234 9.28 16.15 -8.17
N ILE A 235 8.90 16.07 -6.89
CA ILE A 235 9.71 16.60 -5.78
C ILE A 235 11.09 15.92 -5.74
N LEU A 236 11.13 14.60 -5.84
CA LEU A 236 12.40 13.85 -5.83
C LEU A 236 13.31 14.29 -6.99
N GLN A 237 12.74 14.50 -8.17
CA GLN A 237 13.48 14.96 -9.34
C GLN A 237 13.97 16.41 -9.20
N GLU A 238 13.13 17.31 -8.70
CA GLU A 238 13.46 18.73 -8.53
C GLU A 238 14.42 18.99 -7.36
N PHE A 239 14.43 18.14 -6.33
CA PHE A 239 15.26 18.35 -5.13
C PHE A 239 16.54 17.52 -5.12
N TYR A 240 16.54 16.37 -5.80
CA TYR A 240 17.64 15.41 -5.77
C TYR A 240 18.10 14.97 -7.17
N GLY A 241 17.38 15.36 -8.23
CA GLY A 241 17.77 15.03 -9.60
C GLY A 241 19.02 15.80 -10.06
N GLN A 242 19.60 15.33 -11.17
CA GLN A 242 20.83 15.91 -11.73
C GLN A 242 20.68 17.41 -12.06
N LYS A 243 19.49 17.85 -12.49
CA LYS A 243 19.21 19.27 -12.78
C LYS A 243 19.17 20.11 -11.49
N ALA A 244 18.62 19.57 -10.41
CA ALA A 244 18.59 20.24 -9.09
C ALA A 244 20.00 20.57 -8.58
N LEU A 245 20.95 19.67 -8.83
CA LEU A 245 22.37 19.88 -8.48
C LEU A 245 23.05 20.95 -9.35
N GLN A 246 22.47 21.31 -10.49
CA GLN A 246 23.04 22.24 -11.46
C GLN A 246 22.38 23.63 -11.44
N SER A 247 21.13 23.75 -10.99
CA SER A 247 20.38 25.01 -10.96
C SER A 247 19.96 25.42 -9.54
N GLN A 248 20.35 26.61 -9.09
CA GLN A 248 19.89 27.24 -7.84
C GLN A 248 18.58 28.04 -8.01
N GLY A 249 17.63 27.56 -8.81
CA GLY A 249 16.42 28.32 -9.14
C GLY A 249 15.30 28.14 -8.11
N SER A 250 14.76 29.23 -7.54
CA SER A 250 13.64 29.23 -6.59
C SER A 250 12.24 28.98 -7.21
N SER A 251 12.15 28.79 -8.54
CA SER A 251 10.89 28.71 -9.29
C SER A 251 10.06 27.44 -9.03
N TYR A 252 10.70 26.35 -8.57
CA TYR A 252 10.04 25.05 -8.46
C TYR A 252 8.99 24.98 -7.33
N ILE A 253 9.10 25.81 -6.29
CA ILE A 253 8.16 25.77 -5.15
C ILE A 253 6.77 26.20 -5.61
N PHE A 254 6.70 27.27 -6.41
CA PHE A 254 5.43 27.75 -6.96
C PHE A 254 4.78 26.70 -7.87
N ASP A 255 5.58 26.07 -8.73
CA ASP A 255 5.10 24.99 -9.60
C ASP A 255 4.59 23.79 -8.78
N LEU A 256 5.29 23.44 -7.70
CA LEU A 256 4.89 22.37 -6.78
C LEU A 256 3.59 22.68 -6.05
N GLU A 257 3.43 23.88 -5.51
CA GLU A 257 2.20 24.32 -4.85
C GLU A 257 1.02 24.37 -5.83
N GLU A 258 1.26 24.80 -7.08
CA GLU A 258 0.26 24.76 -8.14
C GLU A 258 -0.17 23.32 -8.47
N GLN A 259 0.79 22.40 -8.61
CA GLN A 259 0.49 21.00 -8.90
C GLN A 259 -0.24 20.31 -7.74
N LEU A 260 0.13 20.63 -6.48
CA LEU A 260 -0.57 20.15 -5.30
C LEU A 260 -2.02 20.67 -5.25
N ARG A 261 -2.24 21.94 -5.60
CA ARG A 261 -3.58 22.53 -5.69
C ARG A 261 -4.42 21.86 -6.78
N LYS A 262 -3.83 21.62 -7.95
CA LYS A 262 -4.48 20.87 -9.04
C LYS A 262 -4.84 19.45 -8.63
N TRP A 263 -3.96 18.76 -7.89
CA TRP A 263 -4.26 17.44 -7.35
C TRP A 263 -5.45 17.49 -6.39
N MET A 264 -5.48 18.45 -5.45
CA MET A 264 -6.60 18.63 -4.52
C MET A 264 -7.92 18.89 -5.27
N GLN A 265 -7.91 19.72 -6.32
CA GLN A 265 -9.09 20.04 -7.12
C GLN A 265 -9.63 18.85 -7.95
N ARG A 266 -8.79 17.85 -8.24
CA ARG A 266 -9.19 16.62 -8.95
C ARG A 266 -9.87 15.61 -8.04
N LEU A 267 -9.74 15.76 -6.72
CA LEU A 267 -10.40 14.86 -5.77
C LEU A 267 -11.92 15.09 -5.79
N PRO A 268 -12.72 14.05 -5.49
CA PRO A 268 -14.15 14.21 -5.22
C PRO A 268 -14.40 15.29 -4.16
N SER A 269 -15.47 16.06 -4.34
CA SER A 269 -15.75 17.26 -3.51
C SER A 269 -15.79 16.96 -2.01
N GLU A 270 -16.20 15.75 -1.64
CA GLU A 270 -16.31 15.26 -0.26
C GLU A 270 -14.93 15.08 0.40
N LEU A 271 -13.91 14.82 -0.42
CA LEU A 271 -12.52 14.58 -0.03
C LEU A 271 -11.64 15.82 -0.10
N GLN A 272 -12.11 16.88 -0.76
CA GLN A 272 -11.36 18.13 -0.86
C GLN A 272 -11.18 18.77 0.53
N LEU A 273 -10.00 19.33 0.75
CA LEU A 273 -9.69 20.14 1.93
C LEU A 273 -10.00 21.61 1.62
N VAL A 274 -10.87 22.23 2.42
CA VAL A 274 -11.14 23.66 2.33
C VAL A 274 -10.06 24.38 3.14
N ASP A 275 -9.27 25.23 2.50
CA ASP A 275 -8.14 25.97 3.11
C ASP A 275 -7.12 25.10 3.86
N GLY A 276 -6.95 23.85 3.40
CA GLY A 276 -6.09 22.86 4.05
C GLY A 276 -6.58 22.47 5.46
N GLN A 277 -7.86 22.62 5.74
CA GLN A 277 -8.47 22.21 7.00
C GLN A 277 -9.41 21.02 6.80
N ILE A 278 -9.49 20.17 7.83
CA ILE A 278 -10.53 19.15 7.92
C ILE A 278 -11.62 19.67 8.85
N VAL A 279 -12.85 19.74 8.35
CA VAL A 279 -14.02 20.16 9.12
C VAL A 279 -14.95 18.97 9.31
N GLY A 280 -15.51 18.81 10.52
CA GLY A 280 -16.61 17.88 10.78
C GLY A 280 -16.20 16.41 10.92
N LEU A 281 -14.96 16.08 11.27
CA LEU A 281 -14.54 14.67 11.46
C LEU A 281 -15.38 13.93 12.51
N ASN A 282 -15.79 14.63 13.58
CA ASN A 282 -16.57 14.05 14.67
C ASN A 282 -17.98 13.61 14.25
N THR A 283 -18.52 14.17 13.15
CA THR A 283 -19.85 13.83 12.62
C THR A 283 -19.80 12.79 11.50
N MET A 284 -18.61 12.42 11.03
CA MET A 284 -18.42 11.45 9.95
C MET A 284 -18.45 10.01 10.46
N ARG A 285 -18.87 9.09 9.60
CA ARG A 285 -18.72 7.65 9.87
C ARG A 285 -17.22 7.30 9.92
N SER A 286 -16.85 6.26 10.67
CA SER A 286 -15.43 5.88 10.83
C SER A 286 -14.72 5.65 9.50
N GLN A 287 -15.40 5.08 8.50
CA GLN A 287 -14.82 4.89 7.17
C GLN A 287 -14.56 6.23 6.44
N GLU A 288 -15.55 7.11 6.38
CA GLU A 288 -15.42 8.45 5.77
C GLU A 288 -14.33 9.28 6.46
N ARG A 289 -14.29 9.20 7.80
CA ARG A 289 -13.28 9.86 8.63
C ARG A 289 -11.88 9.38 8.26
N ARG A 290 -11.66 8.07 8.18
CA ARG A 290 -10.37 7.46 7.79
C ARG A 290 -9.93 7.89 6.40
N ILE A 291 -10.83 7.86 5.42
CA ILE A 291 -10.55 8.28 4.04
C ILE A 291 -10.10 9.75 4.01
N LYS A 292 -10.85 10.63 4.69
CA LYS A 292 -10.53 12.07 4.73
C LYS A 292 -9.22 12.36 5.44
N LEU A 293 -8.95 11.67 6.55
CA LEU A 293 -7.66 11.73 7.25
C LEU A 293 -6.51 11.24 6.38
N HIS A 294 -6.71 10.19 5.57
CA HIS A 294 -5.67 9.71 4.66
C HIS A 294 -5.32 10.76 3.60
N ILE A 295 -6.31 11.38 2.95
CA ILE A 295 -6.08 12.49 2.01
C ILE A 295 -5.37 13.66 2.68
N PHE A 296 -5.78 14.01 3.90
CA PHE A 296 -5.12 15.06 4.67
C PHE A 296 -3.66 14.75 4.94
N CYS A 297 -3.34 13.52 5.36
CA CYS A 297 -1.96 13.09 5.55
C CYS A 297 -1.16 13.14 4.25
N LEU A 298 -1.73 12.69 3.11
CA LEU A 298 -1.07 12.76 1.80
C LEU A 298 -0.77 14.20 1.37
N TYR A 299 -1.70 15.13 1.62
CA TYR A 299 -1.54 16.55 1.31
C TYR A 299 -0.41 17.19 2.15
N TYR A 300 -0.45 16.98 3.47
CA TYR A 300 0.54 17.56 4.38
C TYR A 300 1.92 16.90 4.26
N GLU A 301 1.99 15.64 3.86
CA GLU A 301 3.25 14.97 3.51
C GLU A 301 3.98 15.69 2.36
N ILE A 302 3.26 16.09 1.31
CA ILE A 302 3.85 16.88 0.22
C ILE A 302 4.29 18.25 0.72
N LEU A 303 3.45 18.98 1.44
CA LEU A 303 3.80 20.32 1.96
C LEU A 303 5.05 20.28 2.85
N LEU A 304 5.13 19.31 3.74
CA LEU A 304 6.30 19.16 4.62
C LEU A 304 7.57 18.89 3.82
N ALA A 305 7.51 18.02 2.81
CA ALA A 305 8.67 17.76 1.95
C ALA A 305 9.13 19.02 1.21
N VAL A 306 8.19 19.82 0.68
CA VAL A 306 8.48 21.08 -0.01
C VAL A 306 9.12 22.10 0.92
N TYR A 307 8.51 22.35 2.08
CA TYR A 307 8.99 23.38 3.01
C TYR A 307 10.29 22.99 3.73
N ALA A 308 10.48 21.71 4.05
CA ALA A 308 11.74 21.24 4.63
C ALA A 308 12.95 21.53 3.70
N LYS A 309 12.75 21.37 2.38
CA LYS A 309 13.80 21.70 1.41
C LYS A 309 14.04 23.20 1.33
N GLN A 310 12.97 24.00 1.31
CA GLN A 310 13.08 25.47 1.29
C GLN A 310 13.89 26.00 2.47
N THR A 311 13.64 25.50 3.69
CA THR A 311 14.43 25.86 4.86
C THR A 311 15.91 25.48 4.68
N SER A 312 16.20 24.29 4.13
CA SER A 312 17.59 23.83 3.92
C SER A 312 18.37 24.70 2.91
N THR A 313 17.72 25.17 1.85
CA THR A 313 18.34 26.04 0.84
C THR A 313 18.49 27.47 1.33
N GLU A 314 17.50 28.00 2.06
CA GLU A 314 17.59 29.31 2.71
C GLU A 314 18.69 29.35 3.78
N SER A 315 18.82 28.30 4.60
CA SER A 315 19.89 28.20 5.61
C SER A 315 21.30 28.17 5.02
N LEU A 316 21.47 27.67 3.79
CA LEU A 316 22.77 27.67 3.10
C LEU A 316 23.08 29.01 2.41
N ALA A 317 22.07 29.85 2.18
CA ALA A 317 22.20 31.17 1.55
C ALA A 317 22.41 32.30 2.57
N VAL A 318 22.16 32.08 3.86
CA VAL A 318 22.33 33.09 4.92
C VAL A 318 23.78 33.13 5.39
N THR A 319 24.58 34.02 4.81
CA THR A 319 25.69 34.67 5.51
C THR A 319 25.12 35.70 6.48
N ASP A 320 25.26 35.42 7.78
CA ASP A 320 25.18 36.34 8.92
C ASP A 320 23.88 37.17 9.14
N VAL A 321 23.29 36.96 10.33
CA VAL A 321 22.43 37.90 11.10
C VAL A 321 20.99 38.10 10.61
N ILE A 322 20.12 37.08 10.69
CA ILE A 322 18.68 37.29 10.98
C ILE A 322 18.19 36.17 11.90
N MET A 323 17.76 36.52 13.12
CA MET A 323 17.29 35.62 14.19
C MET A 323 15.78 35.34 14.09
N TRP A 324 15.20 35.42 12.90
CA TRP A 324 13.76 35.22 12.65
C TRP A 324 13.55 33.94 11.84
N PRO A 325 12.51 33.12 12.15
CA PRO A 325 12.21 31.92 11.38
C PRO A 325 12.00 32.29 9.92
N SER A 326 12.61 31.54 9.01
CA SER A 326 12.41 31.78 7.58
C SER A 326 10.94 31.54 7.19
N PHE A 327 10.52 32.00 6.00
CA PHE A 327 9.16 31.74 5.54
C PHE A 327 8.88 30.23 5.45
N GLY A 328 9.87 29.44 5.01
CA GLY A 328 9.82 27.98 5.04
C GLY A 328 9.58 27.41 6.44
N ASP A 329 10.29 27.90 7.45
CA ASP A 329 10.13 27.46 8.84
C ASP A 329 8.73 27.72 9.41
N GLN A 330 8.15 28.87 9.08
CA GLN A 330 6.80 29.22 9.52
C GLN A 330 5.75 28.31 8.87
N GLN A 331 5.89 28.04 7.56
CA GLN A 331 4.97 27.16 6.83
C GLN A 331 5.11 25.70 7.27
N GLN A 332 6.33 25.21 7.48
CA GLN A 332 6.59 23.89 8.02
C GLN A 332 5.99 23.73 9.42
N THR A 333 6.21 24.71 10.31
CA THR A 333 5.64 24.71 11.66
C THR A 333 4.11 24.71 11.62
N SER A 334 3.51 25.49 10.72
CA SER A 334 2.06 25.53 10.51
C SER A 334 1.52 24.18 10.04
N ALA A 335 2.19 23.53 9.08
CA ALA A 335 1.84 22.21 8.57
C ALA A 335 1.91 21.13 9.67
N VAL A 336 2.98 21.12 10.48
CA VAL A 336 3.12 20.21 11.62
C VAL A 336 2.01 20.44 12.65
N LYS A 337 1.72 21.71 13.00
CA LYS A 337 0.62 22.02 13.93
C LYS A 337 -0.71 21.48 13.44
N LYS A 338 -1.05 21.66 12.16
CA LYS A 338 -2.28 21.14 11.57
C LYS A 338 -2.34 19.60 11.60
N LEU A 339 -1.22 18.91 11.35
CA LEU A 339 -1.14 17.45 11.52
C LEU A 339 -1.36 17.01 12.97
N LEU A 340 -0.77 17.71 13.93
CA LEU A 340 -0.94 17.42 15.36
C LEU A 340 -2.36 17.75 15.84
N GLU A 341 -2.99 18.82 15.36
CA GLU A 341 -4.38 19.15 15.67
C GLU A 341 -5.36 18.10 15.12
N ALA A 342 -5.12 17.64 13.89
CA ALA A 342 -5.87 16.51 13.33
C ALA A 342 -5.61 15.23 14.10
N SER A 343 -4.42 15.06 14.72
CA SER A 343 -4.08 13.82 15.39
C SER A 343 -4.89 13.53 16.66
N HIS A 344 -5.33 14.59 17.34
CA HIS A 344 -6.26 14.49 18.47
C HIS A 344 -7.65 13.98 18.07
N GLN A 345 -7.95 13.98 16.77
CA GLN A 345 -9.23 13.50 16.22
C GLN A 345 -9.13 12.05 15.72
N PHE A 346 -7.94 11.41 15.78
CA PHE A 346 -7.79 9.98 15.52
C PHE A 346 -8.39 9.17 16.68
N THR A 347 -9.30 8.26 16.37
CA THR A 347 -9.74 7.23 17.31
C THR A 347 -8.88 5.97 17.16
N VAL A 348 -8.94 5.07 18.14
CA VAL A 348 -8.27 3.74 18.04
C VAL A 348 -8.68 3.03 16.75
N ALA A 349 -9.95 3.12 16.35
CA ALA A 349 -10.47 2.53 15.11
C ALA A 349 -9.84 3.14 13.84
N ASP A 350 -9.34 4.37 13.91
CA ASP A 350 -8.65 5.06 12.80
C ASP A 350 -7.15 4.73 12.77
N VAL A 351 -6.57 4.38 13.93
CA VAL A 351 -5.14 4.04 14.13
C VAL A 351 -4.85 2.56 13.86
N ILE A 352 -5.86 1.67 13.82
CA ILE A 352 -5.60 0.24 13.60
C ILE A 352 -4.99 -0.02 12.21
N LEU A 353 -5.29 0.77 11.17
CA LEU A 353 -4.55 0.74 9.89
C LEU A 353 -3.07 1.21 9.99
N SER A 354 -2.68 1.73 11.15
CA SER A 354 -1.44 2.45 11.37
C SER A 354 -0.54 1.79 12.43
N THR A 355 -0.73 0.51 12.78
CA THR A 355 0.25 -0.18 13.64
C THR A 355 1.67 -0.17 13.07
N ASN A 356 1.85 0.14 11.78
CA ASN A 356 3.14 0.40 11.15
C ASN A 356 3.49 1.89 10.95
N SER A 357 2.59 2.83 11.28
CA SER A 357 2.84 4.27 11.33
C SER A 357 3.27 4.77 12.71
N ARG A 358 3.23 3.92 13.76
CA ARG A 358 3.65 4.28 15.13
C ARG A 358 5.14 4.57 15.31
N ARG A 359 5.94 4.54 14.24
CA ARG A 359 7.34 5.03 14.23
C ARG A 359 7.52 6.39 13.54
N PHE A 360 6.44 7.03 13.09
CA PHE A 360 6.51 8.18 12.17
C PHE A 360 5.59 9.35 12.55
N LEU A 361 5.25 9.48 13.83
CA LEU A 361 4.90 10.76 14.46
C LEU A 361 6.01 11.17 15.41
#